data_AF-A0A315XW21-F1
#
_entry.id   AF-A0A315XW21-F1
#
_cell.length_a   1.000
_cell.length_b   1.000
_cell.length_c   1.000
_cell.angle_alpha   90.00
_cell.angle_beta   90.00
_cell.angle_gamma   90.00
#
_symmetry.space_group_name_H-M   'P 1'
#
loop_
_entity.id
_entity.type
_entity.pdbx_description
1 polymer ?
#
loop_
_entity_poly.entity_id
_entity_poly.type
_entity_poly.pdbx_seq_one_letter_code
_entity_poly.pdbx_strand_id
1 'polypeptide(L)'
;MDNFLEQFNDINTEQTFVQNEVEKHKALAILAYIFPFLCWLPTVAGDKNSTYCKFHGNQSLTWLITIFVVNIVRIILGKIPVLGLICNAVISLAVLAVLIVYIIGAYKGKAYRIPFIGSLLNVF
;
A
#
# COMPACT_ATOMS: atom_id res chain seq x y z
N MET A 1 -10.08 -13.26 -8.85
CA MET A 1 -9.38 -12.21 -8.10
C MET A 1 -8.85 -11.14 -9.03
N ASP A 2 -8.13 -11.50 -10.11
CA ASP A 2 -7.53 -10.52 -11.02
C ASP A 2 -8.57 -9.55 -11.63
N ASN A 3 -9.70 -10.04 -12.15
CA ASN A 3 -10.76 -9.16 -12.69
C ASN A 3 -11.32 -8.12 -11.69
N PHE A 4 -11.29 -8.41 -10.39
CA PHE A 4 -11.75 -7.47 -9.37
C PHE A 4 -10.64 -6.45 -9.06
N LEU A 5 -9.39 -6.87 -8.93
CA LEU A 5 -8.28 -5.97 -8.59
C LEU A 5 -7.93 -5.01 -9.73
N GLU A 6 -8.11 -5.45 -10.98
CA GLU A 6 -7.86 -4.61 -12.16
C GLU A 6 -8.73 -3.34 -12.19
N GLN A 7 -9.91 -3.32 -11.57
CA GLN A 7 -10.72 -2.09 -11.49
C GLN A 7 -10.07 -0.99 -10.63
N PHE A 8 -9.15 -1.36 -9.73
CA PHE A 8 -8.41 -0.44 -8.87
C PHE A 8 -7.02 -0.11 -9.42
N ASN A 9 -6.68 -0.65 -10.59
CA ASN A 9 -5.38 -0.50 -11.19
C ASN A 9 -5.28 0.81 -11.98
N ASP A 10 -4.28 1.63 -11.66
CA ASP A 10 -3.95 2.79 -12.47
C ASP A 10 -3.11 2.36 -13.68
N ILE A 11 -3.80 1.97 -14.75
CA ILE A 11 -3.18 1.44 -15.97
C ILE A 11 -2.18 2.44 -16.57
N ASN A 12 -2.47 3.74 -16.51
CA ASN A 12 -1.56 4.77 -17.03
C ASN A 12 -0.25 4.80 -16.24
N THR A 13 -0.32 4.65 -14.91
CA THR A 13 0.87 4.56 -14.06
C THR A 13 1.61 3.23 -14.27
N GLU A 14 0.90 2.09 -14.34
CA GLU A 14 1.50 0.78 -14.62
C GLU A 14 2.30 0.79 -15.92
N GLN A 15 1.78 1.40 -16.99
CA GLN A 15 2.47 1.49 -18.28
C GLN A 15 3.83 2.22 -18.20
N THR A 16 4.05 3.04 -17.17
CA THR A 16 5.34 3.69 -16.94
C THR A 16 6.36 2.80 -16.24
N PHE A 17 5.96 1.64 -15.72
CA PHE A 17 6.85 0.75 -14.99
C PHE A 17 7.65 -0.11 -15.97
N VAL A 18 8.98 0.01 -15.90
CA VAL A 18 9.87 -0.81 -16.73
C VAL A 18 10.08 -2.16 -16.03
N GLN A 19 9.89 -3.27 -16.77
CA GLN A 19 9.87 -4.61 -16.17
C GLN A 19 11.15 -4.99 -15.43
N ASN A 20 12.32 -4.55 -15.91
CA ASN A 20 13.60 -4.80 -15.24
C ASN A 20 13.66 -4.10 -13.86
N GLU A 21 13.06 -2.90 -13.75
CA GLU A 21 12.99 -2.14 -12.49
C GLU A 21 12.06 -2.82 -11.49
N VAL A 22 10.92 -3.37 -11.96
CA VAL A 22 10.01 -4.17 -11.13
C VAL A 22 10.76 -5.36 -10.53
N GLU A 23 11.42 -6.16 -11.36
CA GLU A 23 12.16 -7.34 -10.90
C GLU A 23 13.26 -7.00 -9.90
N LYS A 24 13.99 -5.91 -10.16
CA LYS A 24 15.10 -5.45 -9.32
C LYS A 24 14.65 -4.86 -7.99
N HIS A 25 13.49 -4.19 -7.95
CA HIS A 25 13.09 -3.37 -6.80
C HIS A 25 11.83 -3.85 -6.05
N LYS A 26 11.14 -4.89 -6.54
CA LYS A 26 9.92 -5.40 -5.87
C LYS A 26 10.09 -5.82 -4.42
N ALA A 27 11.25 -6.36 -4.05
CA ALA A 27 11.53 -6.70 -2.66
C ALA A 27 11.54 -5.45 -1.74
N LEU A 28 12.09 -4.33 -2.21
CA LEU A 28 12.11 -3.07 -1.46
C LEU A 28 10.70 -2.49 -1.32
N ALA A 29 9.90 -2.53 -2.39
CA ALA A 29 8.49 -2.13 -2.34
C ALA A 29 7.68 -2.97 -1.35
N ILE A 30 7.82 -4.29 -1.39
CA ILE A 30 7.14 -5.22 -0.47
C ILE A 30 7.54 -4.95 0.98
N LEU A 31 8.84 -4.76 1.25
CA LEU A 31 9.33 -4.41 2.58
C LEU A 31 8.73 -3.09 3.07
N ALA A 32 8.60 -2.10 2.19
CA ALA A 32 7.95 -0.83 2.49
C ALA A 32 6.44 -0.99 2.78
N TYR A 33 5.75 -2.05 2.33
CA TYR A 33 4.36 -2.29 2.74
C TYR A 33 4.23 -3.00 4.08
N ILE A 34 5.12 -3.96 4.35
CA ILE A 34 5.16 -4.70 5.61
C ILE A 34 5.58 -3.75 6.75
N PHE A 35 6.54 -2.88 6.48
CA PHE A 35 7.08 -1.88 7.39
C PHE A 35 6.87 -0.47 6.80
N PRO A 36 5.67 0.10 6.87
CA PRO A 36 5.32 1.36 6.18
C PRO A 36 6.09 2.60 6.63
N PHE A 37 6.74 2.56 7.79
CA PHE A 37 7.70 3.61 8.19
C PHE A 37 8.97 3.63 7.31
N LEU A 38 9.20 2.57 6.51
CA LEU A 38 10.24 2.48 5.48
C LEU A 38 9.71 2.90 4.09
N CYS A 39 8.69 3.75 4.00
CA CYS A 39 8.11 4.23 2.73
C CYS A 39 9.11 4.87 1.75
N TRP A 40 10.22 5.43 2.26
CA TRP A 40 11.32 6.00 1.47
C TRP A 40 12.29 4.93 0.93
N LEU A 41 12.20 3.68 1.38
CA LEU A 41 13.13 2.62 1.03
C LEU A 41 13.19 2.33 -0.48
N PRO A 42 12.07 2.24 -1.24
CA PRO A 42 12.14 1.95 -2.67
C PRO A 42 12.88 3.03 -3.47
N THR A 43 12.74 4.30 -3.10
CA THR A 43 13.36 5.42 -3.83
C THR A 43 14.77 5.72 -3.37
N VAL A 44 15.09 5.55 -2.09
CA VAL A 44 16.44 5.81 -1.56
C VAL A 44 17.38 4.64 -1.83
N ALA A 45 16.95 3.40 -1.60
CA ALA A 45 17.78 2.20 -1.76
C ALA A 45 17.59 1.50 -3.12
N GLY A 46 16.51 1.78 -3.83
CA GLY A 46 16.23 1.22 -5.15
C GLY A 46 16.72 2.13 -6.27
N ASP A 47 15.83 3.00 -6.74
CA ASP A 47 16.16 4.05 -7.70
C ASP A 47 15.15 5.21 -7.59
N LYS A 48 15.67 6.41 -7.33
CA LYS A 48 14.86 7.64 -7.23
C LYS A 48 14.30 8.11 -8.57
N ASN A 49 14.78 7.61 -9.70
CA ASN A 49 14.27 7.96 -11.03
C ASN A 49 13.24 6.95 -11.56
N SER A 50 13.15 5.78 -10.92
CA SER A 50 12.19 4.74 -11.28
C SER A 50 10.78 5.12 -10.87
N THR A 51 9.88 5.20 -11.86
CA THR A 51 8.44 5.44 -11.66
C THR A 51 7.81 4.37 -10.76
N TYR A 52 8.26 3.12 -10.87
CA TYR A 52 7.86 2.03 -10.00
C TYR A 52 8.23 2.30 -8.53
N CYS A 53 9.50 2.64 -8.27
CA CYS A 53 9.98 2.94 -6.93
C CYS A 53 9.25 4.13 -6.32
N LYS A 54 9.02 5.20 -7.10
CA LYS A 54 8.26 6.38 -6.65
C LYS A 54 6.83 6.05 -6.30
N PHE A 55 6.14 5.30 -7.17
CA PHE A 55 4.76 4.91 -6.92
C PHE A 55 4.61 4.11 -5.63
N HIS A 56 5.38 3.02 -5.49
CA HIS A 56 5.28 2.16 -4.31
C HIS A 56 5.81 2.84 -3.03
N GLY A 57 6.75 3.78 -3.15
CA GLY A 57 7.19 4.61 -2.02
C GLY A 57 6.09 5.58 -1.54
N ASN A 58 5.50 6.34 -2.46
CA ASN A 58 4.39 7.26 -2.16
C ASN A 58 3.15 6.51 -1.63
N GLN A 59 2.87 5.34 -2.20
CA GLN A 59 1.79 4.49 -1.73
C GLN A 59 2.07 3.91 -0.35
N SER A 60 3.30 3.49 -0.05
CA SER A 60 3.68 3.05 1.31
C SER A 60 3.55 4.19 2.33
N LEU A 61 3.88 5.44 1.96
CA LEU A 61 3.66 6.60 2.83
C LEU A 61 2.17 6.82 3.11
N THR A 62 1.33 6.69 2.08
CA THR A 62 -0.13 6.72 2.24
C THR A 62 -0.61 5.60 3.16
N TRP A 63 -0.05 4.41 3.01
CA TRP A 63 -0.38 3.25 3.83
C TRP A 63 0.00 3.46 5.31
N LEU A 64 1.16 4.07 5.57
CA LEU A 64 1.59 4.46 6.92
C LEU A 64 0.55 5.36 7.59
N ILE A 65 0.16 6.43 6.89
CA ILE A 65 -0.82 7.40 7.39
C ILE A 65 -2.19 6.72 7.60
N THR A 66 -2.60 5.84 6.67
CA THR A 66 -3.84 5.07 6.78
C THR A 66 -3.84 4.20 8.04
N ILE A 67 -2.77 3.41 8.27
CA ILE A 67 -2.65 2.58 9.47
C ILE A 67 -2.68 3.44 10.74
N PHE A 68 -2.01 4.59 10.73
CA PHE A 68 -2.02 5.51 11.87
C PHE A 68 -3.44 5.97 12.21
N VAL A 69 -4.20 6.46 11.23
CA VAL A 69 -5.60 6.88 11.41
C VAL A 69 -6.49 5.71 11.84
N VAL A 70 -6.35 4.55 11.20
CA VAL A 70 -7.11 3.34 11.54
C VAL A 70 -6.86 2.94 13.00
N ASN A 71 -5.61 3.00 13.48
CA ASN A 71 -5.31 2.68 14.87
C ASN A 71 -5.96 3.65 15.87
N ILE A 72 -6.05 4.95 15.55
CA ILE A 72 -6.80 5.91 16.37
C ILE A 72 -8.27 5.50 16.47
N VAL A 73 -8.90 5.15 15.34
CA VAL A 73 -10.29 4.67 15.31
C VAL A 73 -10.47 3.41 16.15
N ARG A 74 -9.54 2.45 16.06
CA ARG A 74 -9.58 1.20 16.84
C ARG A 74 -9.53 1.44 18.35
N ILE A 75 -8.74 2.43 18.80
CA ILE A 75 -8.67 2.82 20.22
C ILE A 75 -10.03 3.35 20.70
N ILE A 76 -10.72 4.16 19.88
CA ILE A 76 -12.04 4.70 20.22
C ILE A 76 -13.08 3.58 20.27
N LEU A 77 -13.12 2.72 19.25
CA LEU A 77 -14.06 1.59 19.18
C LEU A 77 -13.85 0.60 20.33
N GLY A 78 -12.61 0.39 20.75
CA GLY A 78 -12.27 -0.48 21.87
C GLY A 78 -12.89 -0.08 23.22
N LYS A 79 -13.40 1.15 23.34
CA LYS A 79 -14.14 1.61 24.53
C LYS A 79 -15.55 1.03 24.62
N ILE A 80 -16.10 0.48 23.53
CA ILE A 80 -17.44 -0.10 23.49
C ILE A 80 -17.34 -1.62 23.73
N PRO A 81 -17.87 -2.15 24.84
CA PRO A 81 -17.84 -3.59 25.11
C PRO A 81 -18.54 -4.38 24.00
N VAL A 82 -18.01 -5.56 23.65
CA VAL A 82 -18.52 -6.48 22.61
C VAL A 82 -18.48 -5.91 21.18
N LEU A 83 -19.16 -4.79 20.90
CA LEU A 83 -19.17 -4.16 19.58
C LEU A 83 -17.77 -3.72 19.15
N GLY A 84 -16.98 -3.15 20.08
CA GLY A 84 -15.60 -2.76 19.83
C GLY A 84 -14.72 -3.94 19.39
N LEU A 85 -14.94 -5.14 19.95
CA LEU A 85 -14.21 -6.35 19.58
C LEU A 85 -14.55 -6.80 18.16
N ILE A 86 -15.86 -6.85 17.83
CA ILE A 86 -16.34 -7.25 16.51
C ILE A 86 -15.83 -6.29 15.43
N CYS A 87 -15.99 -4.98 15.65
CA CYS A 87 -15.50 -3.97 14.71
C CYS A 87 -13.99 -4.04 14.53
N ASN A 88 -13.23 -4.21 15.62
CA ASN A 88 -11.78 -4.34 15.54
C ASN A 88 -11.33 -5.59 14.77
N ALA A 89 -12.04 -6.71 14.90
CA ALA A 89 -11.75 -7.93 14.14
C ALA A 89 -11.98 -7.72 12.63
N VAL A 90 -13.10 -7.09 12.25
CA VAL A 90 -13.39 -6.76 10.85
C VAL A 90 -12.36 -5.80 10.27
N ILE A 91 -11.98 -4.76 11.01
CA ILE A 91 -10.93 -3.81 10.61
C ILE A 91 -9.60 -4.54 10.41
N SER A 92 -9.23 -5.45 11.30
CA SER A 92 -8.00 -6.24 11.15
C SER A 92 -7.97 -7.08 9.88
N LEU A 93 -9.10 -7.72 9.52
CA LEU A 93 -9.22 -8.47 8.26
C LEU A 93 -9.12 -7.55 7.04
N ALA A 94 -9.76 -6.38 7.08
CA ALA A 94 -9.68 -5.41 6.00
C ALA A 94 -8.25 -4.86 5.80
N VAL A 95 -7.56 -4.52 6.89
CA VAL A 95 -6.15 -4.08 6.87
C VAL A 95 -5.25 -5.16 6.27
N LEU A 96 -5.44 -6.42 6.68
CA LEU A 96 -4.69 -7.54 6.14
C LEU A 96 -4.96 -7.75 4.64
N ALA A 97 -6.23 -7.65 4.22
CA ALA A 97 -6.59 -7.78 2.80
C ALA A 97 -5.94 -6.69 1.93
N VAL A 98 -5.94 -5.43 2.40
CA VAL A 98 -5.26 -4.32 1.70
C VAL A 98 -3.76 -4.57 1.61
N LEU A 99 -3.12 -5.00 2.70
CA LEU A 99 -1.69 -5.34 2.71
C LEU A 99 -1.35 -6.42 1.68
N ILE A 100 -2.17 -7.49 1.60
CA ILE A 100 -1.97 -8.56 0.61
C ILE A 100 -2.06 -8.01 -0.81
N VAL A 101 -3.04 -7.15 -1.10
CA VAL A 101 -3.18 -6.56 -2.44
C VAL A 101 -1.99 -5.67 -2.79
N TYR A 102 -1.43 -4.90 -1.85
CA TYR A 102 -0.20 -4.15 -2.10
C TYR A 102 0.99 -5.03 -2.40
N ILE A 103 1.15 -6.13 -1.66
CA ILE A 103 2.22 -7.10 -1.91
C ILE A 103 2.08 -7.72 -3.30
N ILE A 104 0.86 -8.13 -3.68
CA ILE A 104 0.58 -8.67 -5.02
C ILE A 104 0.87 -7.60 -6.07
N GLY A 105 0.47 -6.35 -5.83
CA GLY A 105 0.69 -5.23 -6.75
C GLY A 105 2.18 -5.00 -7.00
N ALA A 106 2.96 -4.83 -5.94
CA ALA A 106 4.42 -4.69 -6.02
C ALA A 106 5.07 -5.90 -6.72
N TYR A 107 4.66 -7.11 -6.35
CA TYR A 107 5.24 -8.32 -6.95
C TYR A 107 4.95 -8.44 -8.45
N LYS A 108 3.74 -8.06 -8.89
CA LYS A 108 3.30 -8.14 -10.30
C LYS A 108 3.60 -6.88 -11.12
N GLY A 109 4.16 -5.82 -10.51
CA GLY A 109 4.34 -4.53 -11.19
C GLY A 109 3.02 -3.81 -11.49
N LYS A 110 2.01 -3.95 -10.64
CA LYS A 110 0.69 -3.33 -10.79
C LYS A 110 0.55 -2.08 -9.92
N ALA A 111 -0.14 -1.07 -10.44
CA ALA A 111 -0.37 0.21 -9.77
C ALA A 111 -1.74 0.24 -9.06
N TYR A 112 -2.04 -0.75 -8.22
CA TYR A 112 -3.33 -0.83 -7.51
C TYR A 112 -3.49 0.29 -6.49
N ARG A 113 -4.36 1.27 -6.75
CA ARG A 113 -4.62 2.42 -5.86
C ARG A 113 -5.74 2.15 -4.86
N ILE A 114 -5.41 1.37 -3.84
CA ILE A 114 -6.25 1.20 -2.66
C ILE A 114 -5.54 1.75 -1.41
N PRO A 115 -6.25 2.07 -0.32
CA PRO A 115 -7.62 2.60 -0.38
C PRO A 115 -7.66 3.86 -1.28
N PHE A 116 -8.79 4.11 -1.93
CA PHE A 116 -8.96 5.16 -2.97
C PHE A 116 -8.57 6.59 -2.57
N ILE A 117 -8.33 6.85 -1.28
CA ILE A 117 -7.84 8.13 -0.77
C ILE A 117 -6.36 8.36 -1.19
N GLY A 118 -5.67 7.31 -1.65
CA GLY A 118 -4.23 7.27 -1.90
C GLY A 118 -3.68 7.88 -3.19
N SER A 119 -4.45 8.67 -3.95
CA SER A 119 -3.89 9.45 -5.07
C SER A 119 -3.31 10.81 -4.65
N LEU A 120 -3.40 11.19 -3.37
CA LEU A 120 -3.14 12.56 -2.91
C LEU A 120 -1.67 12.86 -2.56
N LEU A 121 -0.84 11.86 -2.23
CA LEU A 121 0.54 12.08 -1.80
C LEU A 121 1.53 11.74 -2.92
N ASN A 122 2.28 12.76 -3.34
CA ASN A 122 3.36 12.66 -4.30
C ASN A 122 4.59 13.37 -3.73
N VAL A 123 5.34 12.65 -2.89
CA VAL A 123 6.52 13.12 -2.17
C VAL A 123 7.82 12.67 -2.87
N PHE A 124 7.81 11.47 -3.46
CA PHE A 124 8.94 10.87 -4.15
C PHE A 124 8.80 10.91 -5.68
#